data_AF-A0A482X3S2-F1
#
_entry.id   AF-A0A482X3S2-F1
#
_cell.length_a   1.000
_cell.length_b   1.000
_cell.length_c   1.000
_cell.angle_alpha   90.00
_cell.angle_beta   90.00
_cell.angle_gamma   90.00
#
_symmetry.space_group_name_H-M   'P 1'
#
loop_
_entity.id
_entity.type
_entity.pdbx_description
1 polymer ?
#
loop_
_entity_poly.entity_id
_entity_poly.type
_entity_poly.pdbx_seq_one_letter_code
_entity_poly.pdbx_strand_id
1 'polypeptide(L)'
;MVVSLLVFVAGKFMYKMKKPGTNVILDVTKCSLFALQKKLTSNEKKEHWLDHAKSKYNTRLVDDCKIVMSIILLFSPTILFWSLFEQQGTTWTFQATRMNGDLGGFTIKPDQMQVVNPVLIMIFIPIFEMVIYPLLAKLRIVRTSLQKLTVGGLLVAVSFVIAGLVETKIQPSYAILPQKGEAQLRLINGYDCDIRVKFPDNSTVPDQIVHNFDMLQLHSVKNITGTNSFDVTLAATGCPSFTNELKTIVVLSEMQSITYYHRDDNGKPNLSRVGQNFDVIKKSELGFSQLRVVYNSDISGELAFVKDSKSVFKFDLKSGTSYVDTKNVKNGRYTMKLNDKELTGDIDIGFAGVYTLMVEKSSNSSLITRLYTTTSPNTVHILWQLPQILVLTAAEIMFSITGLEFSYSQAPKSMKSVMSSLWLLTDALGNALVVVFEEFLRLDSQVKQFFLFAGLMVFVMLVFALLAMRYEYVKPQEEEEEEDEGVREEGGGDRREKETTDKTRSQINPAFDQTE
;
A
#
# COMPACT_ATOMS: atom_id res chain seq x y z
N MET A 1 22.79 -6.57 0.16
CA MET A 1 23.19 -7.05 -1.17
C MET A 1 24.61 -7.60 -1.21
N VAL A 2 25.66 -6.82 -0.94
CA VAL A 2 27.05 -7.34 -0.93
C VAL A 2 27.22 -8.52 0.04
N VAL A 3 26.73 -8.41 1.28
CA VAL A 3 26.77 -9.51 2.26
C VAL A 3 26.04 -10.76 1.75
N SER A 4 24.85 -10.60 1.18
CA SER A 4 24.07 -11.70 0.58
C SER A 4 24.85 -12.39 -0.55
N LEU A 5 25.54 -11.62 -1.39
CA LEU A 5 26.38 -12.15 -2.46
C LEU A 5 27.57 -12.93 -1.90
N LEU A 6 28.24 -12.41 -0.86
CA LEU A 6 29.36 -13.10 -0.21
C LEU A 6 28.92 -14.43 0.41
N VAL A 7 27.77 -14.45 1.09
CA VAL A 7 27.18 -15.68 1.64
C VAL A 7 26.83 -16.66 0.53
N PHE A 8 26.24 -16.19 -0.57
CA PHE A 8 25.90 -17.04 -1.72
C PHE A 8 27.15 -17.66 -2.37
N VAL A 9 28.20 -16.85 -2.58
CA VAL A 9 29.48 -17.32 -3.14
C VAL A 9 30.16 -18.31 -2.20
N ALA A 10 30.12 -18.08 -0.88
CA ALA A 10 30.63 -19.04 0.10
C ALA A 10 29.85 -20.37 0.06
N GLY A 11 28.52 -20.31 -0.13
CA GLY A 11 27.67 -21.50 -0.29
C GLY A 11 27.94 -22.31 -1.55
N LYS A 12 28.48 -21.69 -2.62
CA LYS A 12 28.79 -22.37 -3.88
C LYS A 12 29.73 -23.57 -3.71
N PHE A 13 30.67 -23.51 -2.76
CA PHE A 13 31.59 -24.62 -2.48
C PHE A 13 30.89 -25.87 -1.94
N MET A 14 29.68 -25.73 -1.36
CA MET A 14 28.88 -26.83 -0.85
C MET A 14 27.84 -27.34 -1.88
N TYR A 15 27.70 -26.69 -3.03
CA TYR A 15 26.67 -26.99 -4.01
C TYR A 15 27.17 -27.95 -5.10
N LYS A 16 26.50 -29.10 -5.27
CA LYS A 16 26.79 -30.04 -6.37
C LYS A 16 26.12 -29.58 -7.67
N MET A 17 26.92 -29.15 -8.64
CA MET A 17 26.43 -28.75 -9.96
C MET A 17 26.09 -29.96 -10.83
N LYS A 18 24.80 -30.12 -11.20
CA LYS A 18 24.37 -31.08 -12.23
C LYS A 18 24.47 -30.42 -13.62
N LYS A 19 24.83 -31.20 -14.64
CA LYS A 19 24.87 -30.71 -16.04
C LYS A 19 23.46 -30.26 -16.47
N PRO A 20 23.30 -29.12 -17.14
CA PRO A 20 22.00 -28.67 -17.62
C PRO A 20 21.44 -29.64 -18.68
N GLY A 21 20.15 -29.95 -18.61
CA GLY A 21 19.44 -30.71 -19.65
C GLY A 21 19.24 -29.90 -20.94
N THR A 22 18.73 -30.55 -21.98
CA THR A 22 18.42 -29.94 -23.29
C THR A 22 17.47 -28.73 -23.16
N ASN A 23 17.54 -27.77 -24.08
CA ASN A 23 16.80 -26.50 -24.03
C ASN A 23 15.31 -26.65 -24.39
N VAL A 24 14.52 -27.27 -23.51
CA VAL A 24 13.10 -27.59 -23.73
C VAL A 24 12.25 -26.35 -24.07
N ILE A 25 12.54 -25.17 -23.49
CA ILE A 25 11.81 -23.93 -23.78
C ILE A 25 11.90 -23.54 -25.26
N LEU A 26 13.10 -23.69 -25.86
CA LEU A 26 13.30 -23.34 -27.28
C LEU A 26 12.54 -24.31 -28.19
N ASP A 27 12.48 -25.58 -27.82
CA ASP A 27 11.76 -26.60 -28.60
C ASP A 27 10.25 -26.37 -28.56
N VAL A 28 9.68 -26.07 -27.38
CA VAL A 28 8.26 -25.70 -27.23
C VAL A 28 7.92 -24.44 -28.02
N THR A 29 8.76 -23.42 -27.94
CA THR A 29 8.54 -22.14 -28.63
C THR A 29 8.58 -22.31 -30.15
N LYS A 30 9.60 -23.03 -30.67
CA LYS A 30 9.71 -23.31 -32.11
C LYS A 30 8.57 -24.18 -32.61
N CYS A 31 8.18 -25.21 -31.85
CA CYS A 31 7.05 -26.08 -32.19
C CYS A 31 5.74 -25.29 -32.28
N SER A 32 5.47 -24.44 -31.28
CA SER A 32 4.26 -23.61 -31.22
C SER A 32 4.21 -22.56 -32.34
N LEU A 33 5.33 -21.85 -32.59
CA LEU A 33 5.42 -20.88 -33.68
C LEU A 33 5.27 -21.55 -35.06
N PHE A 34 5.89 -22.71 -35.26
CA PHE A 34 5.77 -23.47 -36.51
C PHE A 34 4.32 -23.92 -36.74
N ALA A 35 3.65 -24.46 -35.72
CA ALA A 35 2.23 -24.83 -35.81
C ALA A 35 1.34 -23.63 -36.16
N LEU A 36 1.57 -22.48 -35.52
CA LEU A 36 0.82 -21.25 -35.78
C LEU A 36 1.04 -20.73 -37.20
N GLN A 37 2.29 -20.70 -37.67
CA GLN A 37 2.64 -20.29 -39.03
C GLN A 37 1.99 -21.21 -40.06
N LYS A 38 2.08 -22.54 -39.87
CA LYS A 38 1.44 -23.52 -40.77
C LYS A 38 -0.08 -23.41 -40.76
N LYS A 39 -0.72 -23.11 -39.62
CA LYS A 39 -2.17 -22.84 -39.55
C LYS A 39 -2.57 -21.59 -40.32
N LEU A 40 -1.75 -20.54 -40.31
CA LEU A 40 -2.02 -19.30 -41.06
C LEU A 40 -1.78 -19.48 -42.57
N THR A 41 -0.89 -20.39 -42.98
CA THR A 41 -0.55 -20.62 -44.40
C THR A 41 -1.30 -21.80 -45.05
N SER A 42 -1.83 -22.75 -44.27
CA SER A 42 -2.46 -23.98 -44.76
C SER A 42 -3.98 -23.96 -44.60
N ASN A 43 -4.70 -24.43 -45.61
CA ASN A 43 -6.15 -24.65 -45.58
C ASN A 43 -6.58 -26.00 -44.99
N GLU A 44 -5.64 -26.84 -44.54
CA GLU A 44 -5.97 -28.13 -43.91
C GLU A 44 -6.64 -27.90 -42.55
N LYS A 45 -7.84 -28.48 -42.33
CA LYS A 45 -8.45 -28.51 -41.01
C LYS A 45 -7.88 -29.68 -40.20
N LYS A 46 -7.26 -29.37 -39.07
CA LYS A 46 -6.86 -30.34 -38.03
C LYS A 46 -7.75 -30.16 -36.80
N GLU A 47 -7.91 -31.21 -35.99
CA GLU A 47 -8.71 -31.17 -34.75
C GLU A 47 -8.15 -30.16 -33.74
N HIS A 48 -6.83 -30.16 -33.52
CA HIS A 48 -6.15 -29.13 -32.75
C HIS A 48 -5.12 -28.39 -33.60
N TRP A 49 -4.97 -27.07 -33.38
CA TRP A 49 -4.06 -26.24 -34.19
C TRP A 49 -2.58 -26.64 -34.06
N LEU A 50 -2.18 -27.22 -32.92
CA LEU A 50 -0.83 -27.76 -32.72
C LEU A 50 -0.55 -29.02 -33.57
N ASP A 51 -1.57 -29.73 -34.08
CA ASP A 51 -1.35 -30.93 -34.89
C ASP A 51 -0.66 -30.64 -36.23
N HIS A 52 -0.68 -29.38 -36.68
CA HIS A 52 0.11 -28.95 -37.83
C HIS A 52 1.63 -29.10 -37.63
N ALA A 53 2.12 -29.17 -36.39
CA ALA A 53 3.53 -29.39 -36.10
C ALA A 53 3.96 -30.88 -36.17
N LYS A 54 3.01 -31.83 -36.21
CA LYS A 54 3.32 -33.27 -36.29
C LYS A 54 4.10 -33.66 -37.54
N SER A 55 4.10 -32.82 -38.58
CA SER A 55 4.89 -33.06 -39.80
C SER A 55 6.40 -32.85 -39.61
N LYS A 56 6.82 -32.14 -38.55
CA LYS A 56 8.22 -31.74 -38.32
C LYS A 56 8.74 -32.13 -36.93
N TYR A 57 7.85 -32.23 -35.95
CA TYR A 57 8.20 -32.48 -34.56
C TYR A 57 7.63 -33.82 -34.08
N ASN A 58 8.29 -34.44 -33.09
CA ASN A 58 7.83 -35.68 -32.46
C ASN A 58 6.40 -35.50 -31.91
N THR A 59 5.51 -36.46 -32.18
CA THR A 59 4.13 -36.51 -31.69
C THR A 59 4.05 -36.26 -30.19
N ARG A 60 4.95 -36.85 -29.40
CA ARG A 60 5.03 -36.66 -27.93
C ARG A 60 5.24 -35.18 -27.56
N LEU A 61 6.15 -34.49 -28.25
CA LEU A 61 6.40 -33.06 -28.03
C LEU A 61 5.16 -32.21 -28.37
N VAL A 62 4.45 -32.57 -29.44
CA VAL A 62 3.23 -31.85 -29.86
C VAL A 62 2.11 -32.03 -28.84
N ASP A 63 1.93 -33.24 -28.30
CA ASP A 63 0.90 -33.52 -27.30
C ASP A 63 1.25 -32.90 -25.93
N ASP A 64 2.53 -32.92 -25.53
CA ASP A 64 3.02 -32.18 -24.36
C ASP A 64 2.76 -30.66 -24.52
N CYS A 65 2.96 -30.10 -25.72
CA CYS A 65 2.63 -28.70 -26.00
C CYS A 65 1.13 -28.39 -25.88
N LYS A 66 0.23 -29.33 -26.21
CA LYS A 66 -1.22 -29.15 -26.04
C LYS A 66 -1.60 -29.05 -24.56
N ILE A 67 -0.99 -29.89 -23.73
CA ILE A 67 -1.19 -29.86 -22.28
C ILE A 67 -0.74 -28.49 -21.74
N VAL A 68 0.46 -28.04 -22.10
CA VAL A 68 0.97 -26.73 -21.68
C VAL A 68 0.05 -25.59 -22.12
N MET A 69 -0.44 -25.59 -23.37
CA MET A 69 -1.36 -24.55 -23.86
C MET A 69 -2.70 -24.54 -23.12
N SER A 70 -3.19 -25.72 -22.72
CA SER A 70 -4.42 -25.84 -21.95
C SER A 70 -4.26 -25.25 -20.54
N ILE A 71 -3.10 -25.46 -19.91
CA ILE A 71 -2.79 -24.87 -18.59
C ILE A 71 -2.57 -23.35 -18.72
N ILE A 72 -1.90 -22.87 -19.78
CA ILE A 72 -1.76 -21.43 -20.04
C ILE A 72 -3.13 -20.75 -20.14
N LEU A 73 -4.09 -21.37 -20.85
CA LEU A 73 -5.44 -20.84 -20.96
C LEU A 73 -6.13 -20.77 -19.59
N LEU A 74 -6.02 -21.83 -18.79
CA LEU A 74 -6.56 -21.89 -17.42
C LEU A 74 -5.93 -20.81 -16.52
N PHE A 75 -4.64 -20.53 -16.69
CA PHE A 75 -3.91 -19.53 -15.91
C PHE A 75 -4.06 -18.10 -16.45
N SER A 76 -4.70 -17.88 -17.60
CA SER A 76 -4.88 -16.53 -18.12
C SER A 76 -5.52 -15.53 -17.13
N PRO A 77 -6.51 -15.90 -16.27
CA PRO A 77 -7.05 -14.98 -15.28
C PRO A 77 -6.11 -14.72 -14.10
N THR A 78 -5.09 -15.57 -13.87
CA THR A 78 -4.16 -15.39 -12.74
C THR A 78 -3.27 -14.16 -12.92
N ILE A 79 -3.09 -13.67 -14.16
CA ILE A 79 -2.42 -12.40 -14.44
C ILE A 79 -3.12 -11.24 -13.73
N LEU A 80 -4.46 -11.18 -13.81
CA LEU A 80 -5.25 -10.16 -13.12
C LEU A 80 -5.30 -10.40 -11.61
N PHE A 81 -5.30 -11.66 -11.18
CA PHE A 81 -5.15 -11.99 -9.76
C PHE A 81 -3.86 -11.40 -9.19
N TRP A 82 -2.71 -11.64 -9.82
CA TRP A 82 -1.41 -11.14 -9.35
C TRP A 82 -1.39 -9.63 -9.34
N SER A 83 -1.92 -8.98 -10.38
CA SER A 83 -2.03 -7.53 -10.41
C SER A 83 -2.81 -6.96 -9.22
N LEU A 84 -3.91 -7.60 -8.85
CA LEU A 84 -4.70 -7.17 -7.70
C LEU A 84 -4.05 -7.55 -6.36
N PHE A 85 -3.47 -8.74 -6.27
CA PHE A 85 -2.81 -9.24 -5.07
C PHE A 85 -1.62 -8.34 -4.67
N GLU A 86 -0.80 -7.93 -5.65
CA GLU A 86 0.38 -7.10 -5.45
C GLU A 86 0.05 -5.67 -4.98
N GLN A 87 -1.22 -5.24 -5.07
CA GLN A 87 -1.67 -3.97 -4.46
C GLN A 87 -1.49 -3.94 -2.93
N GLN A 88 -1.28 -5.10 -2.29
CA GLN A 88 -0.88 -5.14 -0.89
C GLN A 88 0.48 -4.44 -0.64
N GLY A 89 1.41 -4.47 -1.60
CA GLY A 89 2.73 -3.87 -1.44
C GLY A 89 2.69 -2.34 -1.47
N THR A 90 1.77 -1.77 -2.27
CA THR A 90 1.64 -0.33 -2.48
C THR A 90 0.53 0.27 -1.63
N THR A 91 -0.71 -0.10 -1.93
CA THR A 91 -1.93 0.53 -1.38
C THR A 91 -2.04 0.36 0.13
N TRP A 92 -1.63 -0.80 0.67
CA TRP A 92 -1.66 -1.02 2.12
C TRP A 92 -0.53 -0.30 2.83
N THR A 93 0.64 -0.15 2.19
CA THR A 93 1.70 0.72 2.72
C THR A 93 1.20 2.16 2.82
N PHE A 94 0.51 2.67 1.79
CA PHE A 94 -0.12 4.01 1.85
C PHE A 94 -1.19 4.12 2.93
N GLN A 95 -2.04 3.10 3.09
CA GLN A 95 -2.98 3.05 4.21
C GLN A 95 -2.25 3.15 5.56
N ALA A 96 -1.18 2.38 5.75
CA ALA A 96 -0.38 2.37 6.98
C ALA A 96 0.30 3.73 7.27
N THR A 97 0.70 4.50 6.25
CA THR A 97 1.25 5.87 6.46
C THR A 97 0.27 6.82 7.16
N ARG A 98 -1.03 6.50 7.10
CA ARG A 98 -2.11 7.31 7.67
C ARG A 98 -2.68 6.71 8.96
N MET A 99 -2.06 5.66 9.47
CA MET A 99 -2.39 5.02 10.74
C MET A 99 -1.45 5.49 11.85
N ASN A 100 -1.85 5.26 13.09
CA ASN A 100 -1.02 5.50 14.26
C ASN A 100 -0.09 4.31 14.48
N GLY A 101 1.21 4.51 14.27
CA GLY A 101 2.25 3.51 14.47
C GLY A 101 2.85 3.49 15.88
N ASP A 102 2.36 4.34 16.79
CA ASP A 102 2.94 4.48 18.13
C ASP A 102 2.51 3.35 19.09
N LEU A 103 3.50 2.57 19.53
CA LEU A 103 3.37 1.58 20.62
C LEU A 103 3.88 2.12 21.97
N GLY A 104 4.04 3.44 22.10
CA GLY A 104 4.54 4.14 23.28
C GLY A 104 6.06 4.21 23.37
N GLY A 105 6.75 3.07 23.19
CA GLY A 105 8.22 2.98 23.22
C GLY A 105 8.89 2.79 21.85
N PHE A 106 8.12 2.35 20.86
CA PHE A 106 8.58 2.06 19.51
C PHE A 106 7.50 2.49 18.53
N THR A 107 7.92 3.06 17.39
CA THR A 107 7.01 3.44 16.32
C THR A 107 7.20 2.47 15.17
N ILE A 108 6.15 1.70 14.84
CA ILE A 108 6.15 0.83 13.66
C ILE A 108 6.08 1.73 12.44
N LYS A 109 7.04 1.55 11.51
CA LYS A 109 7.02 2.23 10.23
C LYS A 109 6.09 1.51 9.24
N PRO A 110 5.42 2.23 8.32
CA PRO A 110 4.47 1.63 7.38
C PRO A 110 5.03 0.45 6.57
N ASP A 111 6.26 0.56 6.09
CA ASP A 111 6.98 -0.47 5.32
C ASP A 111 7.26 -1.74 6.14
N GLN A 112 7.40 -1.64 7.46
CA GLN A 112 7.65 -2.78 8.34
C GLN A 112 6.44 -3.72 8.44
N MET A 113 5.23 -3.25 8.13
CA MET A 113 4.04 -4.10 8.13
C MET A 113 4.11 -5.24 7.11
N GLN A 114 4.94 -5.11 6.06
CA GLN A 114 5.14 -6.16 5.06
C GLN A 114 5.83 -7.41 5.63
N VAL A 115 6.57 -7.28 6.73
CA VAL A 115 7.22 -8.42 7.41
C VAL A 115 6.18 -9.39 7.99
N VAL A 116 4.97 -8.92 8.29
CA VAL A 116 3.92 -9.74 8.89
C VAL A 116 3.51 -10.88 7.95
N ASN A 117 3.44 -10.64 6.64
CA ASN A 117 3.01 -11.65 5.67
C ASN A 117 3.90 -12.93 5.67
N PRO A 118 5.23 -12.86 5.42
CA PRO A 118 6.08 -14.05 5.43
C PRO A 118 6.12 -14.76 6.79
N VAL A 119 6.01 -14.02 7.91
CA VAL A 119 5.89 -14.63 9.25
C VAL A 119 4.61 -15.43 9.38
N LEU A 120 3.48 -14.87 8.93
CA LEU A 120 2.20 -15.57 8.93
C LEU A 120 2.21 -16.78 7.99
N ILE A 121 2.86 -16.71 6.82
CA ILE A 121 3.00 -17.87 5.92
C ILE A 121 3.66 -19.04 6.64
N MET A 122 4.78 -18.81 7.33
CA MET A 122 5.50 -19.86 8.07
C MET A 122 4.62 -20.51 9.16
N ILE A 123 3.76 -19.72 9.80
CA ILE A 123 2.83 -20.22 10.83
C ILE A 123 1.64 -20.94 10.19
N PHE A 124 1.12 -20.41 9.08
CA PHE A 124 -0.12 -20.87 8.48
C PHE A 124 0.07 -22.14 7.65
N ILE A 125 1.21 -22.36 6.97
CA ILE A 125 1.45 -23.59 6.21
C ILE A 125 1.14 -24.87 7.02
N PRO A 126 1.72 -25.10 8.22
CA PRO A 126 1.41 -26.30 8.99
C PRO A 126 -0.05 -26.36 9.44
N ILE A 127 -0.66 -25.21 9.75
CA ILE A 127 -2.09 -25.13 10.13
C ILE A 127 -2.99 -25.53 8.94
N PHE A 128 -2.65 -25.06 7.75
CA PHE A 128 -3.41 -25.36 6.54
C PHE A 128 -3.32 -26.84 6.18
N GLU A 129 -2.11 -27.41 6.18
CA GLU A 129 -1.88 -28.81 5.86
C GLU A 129 -2.48 -29.78 6.90
N MET A 130 -2.31 -29.49 8.19
CA MET A 130 -2.72 -30.43 9.26
C MET A 130 -4.17 -30.28 9.69
N VAL A 131 -4.77 -29.08 9.56
CA VAL A 131 -6.08 -28.77 10.14
C VAL A 131 -7.07 -28.28 9.10
N ILE A 132 -6.75 -27.19 8.38
CA ILE A 132 -7.76 -26.51 7.54
C ILE A 132 -8.12 -27.34 6.31
N TYR A 133 -7.15 -27.86 5.55
CA TYR A 133 -7.44 -28.67 4.37
C TYR A 133 -8.17 -29.98 4.70
N PRO A 134 -7.77 -30.77 5.72
CA PRO A 134 -8.55 -31.93 6.14
C PRO A 134 -9.97 -31.59 6.55
N LEU A 135 -10.18 -30.47 7.25
CA LEU A 135 -11.51 -30.02 7.66
C LEU A 135 -12.37 -29.59 6.47
N LEU A 136 -11.84 -28.78 5.55
CA LEU A 136 -12.54 -28.34 4.34
C LEU A 136 -12.91 -29.53 3.43
N ALA A 137 -12.02 -30.53 3.34
CA ALA A 137 -12.27 -31.75 2.61
C ALA A 137 -13.39 -32.57 3.27
N LYS A 138 -13.38 -32.72 4.60
CA LYS A 138 -14.43 -33.40 5.37
C LYS A 138 -15.79 -32.73 5.23
N LEU A 139 -15.82 -31.40 5.20
CA LEU A 139 -17.01 -30.59 4.96
C LEU A 139 -17.44 -30.56 3.48
N ARG A 140 -16.71 -31.22 2.59
CA ARG A 140 -16.98 -31.30 1.15
C ARG A 140 -17.01 -29.94 0.44
N ILE A 141 -16.41 -28.90 1.03
CA ILE A 141 -16.38 -27.53 0.49
C ILE A 141 -15.27 -27.39 -0.56
N VAL A 142 -14.06 -27.87 -0.23
CA VAL A 142 -12.88 -27.78 -1.08
C VAL A 142 -12.17 -29.11 -1.08
N ARG A 143 -12.05 -29.75 -2.25
CA ARG A 143 -11.38 -31.05 -2.41
C ARG A 143 -10.29 -31.02 -3.48
N THR A 144 -10.49 -30.24 -4.54
CA THR A 144 -9.54 -30.17 -5.66
C THR A 144 -8.63 -28.96 -5.54
N SER A 145 -7.44 -29.03 -6.15
CA SER A 145 -6.51 -27.91 -6.19
C SER A 145 -7.14 -26.67 -6.82
N LEU A 146 -7.92 -26.82 -7.92
CA LEU A 146 -8.59 -25.70 -8.55
C LEU A 146 -9.68 -25.04 -7.68
N GLN A 147 -10.35 -25.81 -6.82
CA GLN A 147 -11.26 -25.25 -5.82
C GLN A 147 -10.50 -24.47 -4.74
N LYS A 148 -9.34 -24.97 -4.29
CA LYS A 148 -8.46 -24.23 -3.36
C LYS A 148 -8.05 -22.88 -3.96
N LEU A 149 -7.61 -22.85 -5.21
CA LEU A 149 -7.27 -21.61 -5.93
C LEU A 149 -8.46 -20.65 -5.98
N THR A 150 -9.63 -21.13 -6.36
CA THR A 150 -10.85 -20.30 -6.46
C THR A 150 -11.22 -19.69 -5.11
N VAL A 151 -11.25 -20.49 -4.04
CA VAL A 151 -11.55 -20.00 -2.69
C VAL A 151 -10.47 -19.04 -2.19
N GLY A 152 -9.21 -19.32 -2.48
CA GLY A 152 -8.09 -18.43 -2.18
C GLY A 152 -8.30 -17.04 -2.77
N GLY A 153 -8.61 -16.93 -4.07
CA GLY A 153 -8.86 -15.63 -4.67
C GLY A 153 -10.11 -14.92 -4.15
N LEU A 154 -11.17 -15.66 -3.79
CA LEU A 154 -12.33 -15.06 -3.11
C LEU A 154 -11.97 -14.52 -1.71
N LEU A 155 -11.06 -15.18 -0.98
CA LEU A 155 -10.53 -14.65 0.28
C LEU A 155 -9.72 -13.37 0.07
N VAL A 156 -8.99 -13.21 -1.05
CA VAL A 156 -8.35 -11.92 -1.38
C VAL A 156 -9.40 -10.82 -1.51
N ALA A 157 -10.54 -11.09 -2.15
CA ALA A 157 -11.63 -10.12 -2.23
C ALA A 157 -12.15 -9.72 -0.84
N VAL A 158 -12.32 -10.69 0.07
CA VAL A 158 -12.70 -10.42 1.47
C VAL A 158 -11.66 -9.56 2.19
N SER A 159 -10.36 -9.82 1.96
CA SER A 159 -9.29 -9.00 2.52
C SER A 159 -9.38 -7.54 2.08
N PHE A 160 -9.66 -7.29 0.80
CA PHE A 160 -9.89 -5.94 0.28
C PHE A 160 -11.14 -5.26 0.86
N VAL A 161 -12.22 -6.01 1.12
CA VAL A 161 -13.39 -5.49 1.84
C VAL A 161 -13.01 -5.04 3.25
N ILE A 162 -12.24 -5.85 3.98
CA ILE A 162 -11.76 -5.48 5.32
C ILE A 162 -10.89 -4.22 5.25
N ALA A 163 -9.98 -4.15 4.29
CA ALA A 163 -9.14 -2.97 4.06
C ALA A 163 -9.95 -1.71 3.77
N GLY A 164 -11.01 -1.83 2.95
CA GLY A 164 -11.96 -0.76 2.68
C GLY A 164 -12.70 -0.29 3.94
N LEU A 165 -13.13 -1.22 4.80
CA LEU A 165 -13.80 -0.89 6.06
C LEU A 165 -12.87 -0.16 7.02
N VAL A 166 -11.62 -0.62 7.16
CA VAL A 166 -10.60 0.08 7.97
C VAL A 166 -10.36 1.49 7.41
N GLU A 167 -10.22 1.62 6.09
CA GLU A 167 -10.01 2.89 5.41
C GLU A 167 -11.10 3.93 5.70
N THR A 168 -12.37 3.52 5.81
CA THR A 168 -13.46 4.44 6.17
C THR A 168 -13.28 5.10 7.53
N LYS A 169 -12.55 4.47 8.45
CA LYS A 169 -12.23 5.02 9.77
C LYS A 169 -11.00 5.92 9.75
N ILE A 170 -10.11 5.74 8.78
CA ILE A 170 -8.90 6.55 8.63
C ILE A 170 -9.21 7.85 7.87
N GLN A 171 -10.05 7.78 6.84
CA GLN A 171 -10.37 8.90 5.92
C GLN A 171 -10.71 10.24 6.61
N PRO A 172 -11.48 10.30 7.73
CA PRO A 172 -11.79 11.56 8.41
C PRO A 172 -10.55 12.30 8.95
N SER A 173 -9.43 11.61 9.12
CA SER A 173 -8.16 12.20 9.57
C SER A 173 -7.30 12.75 8.42
N TYR A 174 -7.75 12.67 7.17
CA TYR A 174 -6.92 13.08 6.02
C TYR A 174 -6.66 14.57 5.98
N ALA A 175 -5.47 14.94 5.53
CA ALA A 175 -5.16 16.33 5.23
C ALA A 175 -6.03 16.77 4.04
N ILE A 176 -6.85 17.80 4.26
CA ILE A 176 -7.61 18.44 3.19
C ILE A 176 -6.64 19.39 2.48
N LEU A 177 -6.25 19.05 1.25
CA LEU A 177 -5.35 19.86 0.43
C LEU A 177 -6.18 20.70 -0.56
N PRO A 178 -5.88 22.01 -0.74
CA PRO A 178 -6.54 22.84 -1.73
C PRO A 178 -6.25 22.33 -3.15
N GLN A 179 -7.29 22.27 -3.98
CA GLN A 179 -7.19 21.86 -5.39
C GLN A 179 -7.00 23.07 -6.31
N LYS A 180 -6.84 22.80 -7.61
CA LYS A 180 -6.78 23.85 -8.64
C LYS A 180 -8.05 24.71 -8.58
N GLY A 181 -7.91 26.03 -8.61
CA GLY A 181 -9.00 27.00 -8.44
C GLY A 181 -9.37 27.32 -6.99
N GLU A 182 -8.70 26.70 -6.01
CA GLU A 182 -9.01 26.84 -4.58
C GLU A 182 -7.79 27.26 -3.75
N ALA A 183 -8.02 27.91 -2.61
CA ALA A 183 -7.02 28.20 -1.58
C ALA A 183 -7.57 27.92 -0.17
N GLN A 184 -6.69 27.79 0.82
CA GLN A 184 -7.09 27.74 2.24
C GLN A 184 -6.69 29.01 2.97
N LEU A 185 -7.60 29.51 3.81
CA LEU A 185 -7.38 30.65 4.67
C LEU A 185 -7.65 30.25 6.12
N ARG A 186 -6.71 30.57 7.01
CA ARG A 186 -6.91 30.49 8.46
C ARG A 186 -6.75 31.88 9.07
N LEU A 187 -7.64 32.24 9.98
CA LEU A 187 -7.62 33.50 10.69
C LEU A 187 -7.55 33.19 12.18
N ILE A 188 -6.48 33.63 12.84
CA ILE A 188 -6.28 33.46 14.28
C ILE A 188 -6.57 34.80 14.95
N ASN A 189 -7.46 34.80 15.94
CA ASN A 189 -7.75 35.98 16.74
C ASN A 189 -6.94 35.97 18.04
N GLY A 190 -5.97 36.88 18.17
CA GLY A 190 -5.19 37.07 19.40
C GLY A 190 -5.87 37.96 20.44
N TYR A 191 -7.07 38.48 20.18
CA TYR A 191 -7.77 39.38 21.10
C TYR A 191 -8.79 38.65 21.98
N ASP A 192 -9.10 39.25 23.12
CA ASP A 192 -10.16 38.81 24.05
C ASP A 192 -11.57 39.29 23.64
N CYS A 193 -11.77 39.63 22.37
CA CYS A 193 -13.07 40.01 21.83
C CYS A 193 -13.26 39.44 20.41
N ASP A 194 -14.50 39.37 19.95
CA ASP A 194 -14.83 38.87 18.62
C ASP A 194 -14.48 39.87 17.52
N ILE A 195 -13.85 39.37 16.46
CA ILE A 195 -13.50 40.16 15.27
C ILE A 195 -14.37 39.74 14.11
N ARG A 196 -15.12 40.69 13.55
CA ARG A 196 -15.84 40.53 12.29
C ARG A 196 -14.92 40.88 11.13
N VAL A 197 -14.84 39.97 10.17
CA VAL A 197 -14.02 40.05 8.96
C VAL A 197 -14.96 40.11 7.77
N LYS A 198 -15.09 41.30 7.19
CA LYS A 198 -15.93 41.54 6.01
C LYS A 198 -15.07 41.42 4.75
N PHE A 199 -15.43 40.50 3.87
CA PHE A 199 -14.80 40.38 2.57
C PHE A 199 -15.55 41.25 1.55
N PRO A 200 -14.92 41.63 0.42
CA PRO A 200 -15.61 42.35 -0.65
C PRO A 200 -16.88 41.62 -1.13
N ASP A 201 -17.94 42.37 -1.47
CA ASP A 201 -19.24 41.83 -1.92
C ASP A 201 -19.12 40.95 -3.19
N ASN A 202 -18.06 41.13 -3.97
CA ASN A 202 -17.76 40.35 -5.17
C ASN A 202 -16.95 39.07 -4.87
N SER A 203 -16.62 38.80 -3.60
CA SER A 203 -15.90 37.60 -3.18
C SER A 203 -16.83 36.42 -2.91
N THR A 204 -16.31 35.21 -3.03
CA THR A 204 -17.02 33.95 -2.71
C THR A 204 -17.08 33.65 -1.22
N VAL A 205 -16.44 34.48 -0.38
CA VAL A 205 -16.29 34.26 1.05
C VAL A 205 -17.28 35.15 1.78
N PRO A 206 -18.26 34.60 2.54
CA PRO A 206 -19.18 35.42 3.31
C PRO A 206 -18.47 36.08 4.48
N ASP A 207 -19.07 37.12 5.05
CA ASP A 207 -18.62 37.74 6.29
C ASP A 207 -18.38 36.68 7.37
N GLN A 208 -17.20 36.75 7.99
CA GLN A 208 -16.78 35.81 9.02
C GLN A 208 -16.71 36.49 10.38
N ILE A 209 -16.88 35.70 11.43
CA ILE A 209 -16.59 36.11 12.81
C ILE A 209 -15.52 35.17 13.33
N VAL A 210 -14.43 35.73 13.82
CA VAL A 210 -13.38 34.99 14.51
C VAL A 210 -13.53 35.29 16.00
N HIS A 211 -13.93 34.27 16.76
CA HIS A 211 -14.18 34.42 18.19
C HIS A 211 -12.90 34.73 18.97
N ASN A 212 -13.06 35.25 20.19
CA ASN A 212 -11.93 35.57 21.05
C ASN A 212 -11.00 34.37 21.29
N PHE A 213 -9.70 34.57 21.08
CA PHE A 213 -8.69 33.51 21.20
C PHE A 213 -9.03 32.22 20.42
N ASP A 214 -9.61 32.34 19.23
CA ASP A 214 -9.97 31.20 18.39
C ASP A 214 -9.35 31.28 16.99
N MET A 215 -9.36 30.16 16.27
CA MET A 215 -8.89 30.03 14.89
C MET A 215 -10.02 29.60 13.96
N LEU A 216 -10.45 30.51 13.09
CA LEU A 216 -11.33 30.19 11.99
C LEU A 216 -10.55 29.50 10.87
N GLN A 217 -11.09 28.40 10.34
CA GLN A 217 -10.48 27.65 9.24
C GLN A 217 -11.43 27.57 8.04
N LEU A 218 -11.03 28.19 6.93
CA LEU A 218 -11.71 28.08 5.64
C LEU A 218 -10.92 27.12 4.75
N HIS A 219 -11.38 25.86 4.69
CA HIS A 219 -10.70 24.78 3.98
C HIS A 219 -10.80 24.83 2.45
N SER A 220 -11.71 25.63 1.90
CA SER A 220 -11.91 25.78 0.46
C SER A 220 -12.49 27.16 0.14
N VAL A 221 -11.60 28.08 -0.23
CA VAL A 221 -11.95 29.36 -0.83
C VAL A 221 -11.86 29.20 -2.34
N LYS A 222 -13.01 29.26 -3.02
CA LYS A 222 -13.13 28.99 -4.47
C LYS A 222 -12.88 30.24 -5.31
N ASN A 223 -12.63 30.02 -6.60
CA ASN A 223 -12.36 31.05 -7.62
C ASN A 223 -11.05 31.80 -7.39
N ILE A 224 -10.02 31.10 -6.92
CA ILE A 224 -8.66 31.63 -6.78
C ILE A 224 -7.81 31.12 -7.94
N THR A 225 -7.31 32.04 -8.77
CA THR A 225 -6.46 31.72 -9.94
C THR A 225 -5.14 32.46 -9.81
N GLY A 226 -4.04 31.73 -9.68
CA GLY A 226 -2.75 32.37 -9.39
C GLY A 226 -2.71 32.98 -7.99
N THR A 227 -2.55 34.30 -7.88
CA THR A 227 -2.51 35.02 -6.59
C THR A 227 -3.47 36.20 -6.62
N ASN A 228 -4.43 36.21 -5.69
CA ASN A 228 -5.46 37.24 -5.60
C ASN A 228 -5.32 38.00 -4.29
N SER A 229 -5.51 39.32 -4.32
CA SER A 229 -5.58 40.19 -3.15
C SER A 229 -7.03 40.60 -2.88
N PHE A 230 -7.44 40.52 -1.63
CA PHE A 230 -8.77 40.90 -1.16
C PHE A 230 -8.66 42.04 -0.15
N ASP A 231 -9.38 43.12 -0.40
CA ASP A 231 -9.51 44.24 0.53
C ASP A 231 -10.53 43.88 1.61
N VAL A 232 -10.03 43.48 2.78
CA VAL A 232 -10.84 43.00 3.89
C VAL A 232 -11.02 44.11 4.92
N THR A 233 -12.26 44.28 5.40
CA THR A 233 -12.57 45.24 6.45
C THR A 233 -12.77 44.52 7.78
N LEU A 234 -12.02 44.95 8.80
CA LEU A 234 -12.06 44.40 10.14
C LEU A 234 -12.85 45.33 11.06
N ALA A 235 -13.81 44.75 11.78
CA ALA A 235 -14.58 45.45 12.79
C ALA A 235 -14.62 44.60 14.06
N ALA A 236 -14.44 45.22 15.21
CA ALA A 236 -14.53 44.53 16.50
C ALA A 236 -15.31 45.39 17.48
N THR A 237 -16.09 44.75 18.35
CA THR A 237 -16.83 45.41 19.44
C THR A 237 -16.29 44.94 20.78
N GLY A 238 -15.81 45.87 21.61
CA GLY A 238 -15.27 45.56 22.93
C GLY A 238 -13.76 45.31 22.99
N CYS A 239 -13.02 45.48 21.90
CA CYS A 239 -11.55 45.42 21.91
C CYS A 239 -10.95 46.82 22.14
N PRO A 240 -10.07 47.02 23.15
CA PRO A 240 -9.47 48.33 23.46
C PRO A 240 -8.72 48.99 22.30
N SER A 241 -8.07 48.18 21.46
CA SER A 241 -7.27 48.66 20.32
C SER A 241 -8.13 49.02 19.10
N PHE A 242 -9.39 48.56 19.02
CA PHE A 242 -10.27 48.84 17.89
C PHE A 242 -11.10 50.11 18.15
N THR A 243 -10.70 51.22 17.53
CA THR A 243 -11.43 52.49 17.57
C THR A 243 -12.34 52.72 16.36
N ASN A 244 -11.99 52.14 15.19
CA ASN A 244 -12.73 52.24 13.93
C ASN A 244 -12.59 50.94 13.12
N GLU A 245 -13.36 50.81 12.04
CA GLU A 245 -13.14 49.75 11.05
C GLU A 245 -11.75 49.92 10.41
N LEU A 246 -10.99 48.82 10.32
CA LEU A 246 -9.65 48.79 9.73
C LEU A 246 -9.68 48.05 8.39
N LYS A 247 -9.18 48.68 7.34
CA LYS A 247 -9.00 48.04 6.03
C LYS A 247 -7.61 47.43 5.93
N THR A 248 -7.54 46.19 5.46
CA THR A 248 -6.29 45.44 5.26
C THR A 248 -6.39 44.55 4.03
N ILE A 249 -5.28 43.98 3.59
CA ILE A 249 -5.21 43.12 2.40
C ILE A 249 -4.90 41.69 2.83
N VAL A 250 -5.76 40.76 2.40
CA VAL A 250 -5.51 39.32 2.48
C VAL A 250 -5.12 38.82 1.09
N VAL A 251 -4.00 38.13 1.00
CA VAL A 251 -3.47 37.57 -0.25
C VAL A 251 -3.63 36.07 -0.19
N LEU A 252 -4.33 35.51 -1.18
CA LEU A 252 -4.53 34.08 -1.33
C LEU A 252 -3.87 33.60 -2.62
N SER A 253 -3.23 32.44 -2.56
CA SER A 253 -2.62 31.79 -3.72
C SER A 253 -3.27 30.44 -3.97
N GLU A 254 -3.53 30.15 -5.23
CA GLU A 254 -4.12 28.89 -5.70
C GLU A 254 -3.29 27.68 -5.25
N MET A 255 -3.97 26.62 -4.80
CA MET A 255 -3.37 25.39 -4.25
C MET A 255 -2.47 25.62 -3.02
N GLN A 256 -2.60 26.76 -2.35
CA GLN A 256 -1.84 27.08 -1.16
C GLN A 256 -2.73 27.28 0.06
N SER A 257 -2.11 27.15 1.23
CA SER A 257 -2.72 27.40 2.53
C SER A 257 -1.99 28.52 3.25
N ILE A 258 -2.73 29.50 3.76
CA ILE A 258 -2.16 30.68 4.41
C ILE A 258 -2.89 30.94 5.73
N THR A 259 -2.12 31.22 6.77
CA THR A 259 -2.62 31.70 8.06
C THR A 259 -2.33 33.18 8.23
N TYR A 260 -3.33 33.93 8.65
CA TYR A 260 -3.24 35.31 9.09
C TYR A 260 -3.57 35.40 10.59
N TYR A 261 -2.86 36.28 11.29
CA TYR A 261 -2.94 36.45 12.73
C TYR A 261 -3.32 37.89 13.08
N HIS A 262 -4.48 38.05 13.72
CA HIS A 262 -4.93 39.30 14.32
C HIS A 262 -4.22 39.49 15.66
N ARG A 263 -3.42 40.55 15.76
CA ARG A 263 -2.64 40.85 16.96
C ARG A 263 -2.57 42.34 17.22
N ASP A 264 -2.26 42.70 18.46
CA ASP A 264 -1.94 44.07 18.80
C ASP A 264 -0.50 44.39 18.36
N ASP A 265 -0.31 45.54 17.73
CA ASP A 265 0.99 46.04 17.32
C ASP A 265 1.16 47.46 17.88
N ASN A 266 1.73 47.55 19.07
CA ASN A 266 1.96 48.80 19.79
C ASN A 266 0.67 49.62 20.02
N GLY A 267 -0.40 48.95 20.45
CA GLY A 267 -1.71 49.55 20.73
C GLY A 267 -2.59 49.76 19.49
N LYS A 268 -2.19 49.21 18.34
CA LYS A 268 -2.96 49.28 17.09
C LYS A 268 -3.34 47.89 16.59
N PRO A 269 -4.54 47.73 16.04
CA PRO A 269 -4.95 46.46 15.50
C PRO A 269 -4.25 46.18 14.18
N ASN A 270 -3.65 44.99 14.08
CA ASN A 270 -2.92 44.56 12.90
C ASN A 270 -3.34 43.13 12.50
N LEU A 271 -3.47 42.91 11.19
CA LEU A 271 -3.63 41.59 10.60
C LEU A 271 -2.37 41.27 9.80
N SER A 272 -1.54 40.37 10.34
CA SER A 272 -0.27 40.00 9.74
C SER A 272 -0.31 38.57 9.22
N ARG A 273 0.29 38.34 8.04
CA ARG A 273 0.52 36.97 7.56
C ARG A 273 1.52 36.27 8.48
N VAL A 274 1.22 35.02 8.83
CA VAL A 274 2.10 34.16 9.62
C VAL A 274 3.09 33.47 8.67
N GLY A 275 4.38 33.75 8.82
CA GLY A 275 5.40 33.14 7.97
C GLY A 275 5.57 33.79 6.61
N GLN A 276 6.76 33.61 6.04
CA GLN A 276 7.02 33.90 4.62
C GLN A 276 6.56 32.76 3.71
N ASN A 277 6.58 31.53 4.24
CA ASN A 277 6.17 30.32 3.55
C ASN A 277 4.65 30.09 3.66
N PHE A 278 4.15 29.11 2.94
CA PHE A 278 2.77 28.62 3.08
C PHE A 278 2.66 27.68 4.28
N ASP A 279 1.43 27.48 4.76
CA ASP A 279 1.18 26.58 5.88
C ASP A 279 1.54 25.13 5.49
N VAL A 280 2.23 24.45 6.39
CA VAL A 280 2.36 23.00 6.32
C VAL A 280 1.02 22.39 6.73
N ILE A 281 0.35 21.70 5.81
CA ILE A 281 -0.91 20.99 6.04
C ILE A 281 -0.77 19.48 5.84
N LYS A 282 0.19 19.07 5.01
CA LYS A 282 0.52 17.65 4.77
C LYS A 282 1.20 17.09 6.01
N LYS A 283 0.73 15.91 6.45
CA LYS A 283 1.32 15.16 7.57
C LYS A 283 2.75 14.71 7.24
N SER A 284 3.56 14.53 8.27
CA SER A 284 4.89 13.93 8.15
C SER A 284 4.80 12.47 7.70
N GLU A 285 5.56 12.10 6.66
CA GLU A 285 5.67 10.70 6.19
C GLU A 285 6.42 9.80 7.21
N LEU A 286 7.19 10.42 8.11
CA LEU A 286 7.93 9.71 9.16
C LEU A 286 7.13 9.56 10.47
N GLY A 287 5.86 9.99 10.49
CA GLY A 287 4.99 9.87 11.67
C GLY A 287 5.23 10.93 12.76
N PHE A 288 6.10 11.91 12.52
CA PHE A 288 6.28 13.02 13.47
C PHE A 288 5.07 13.94 13.47
N SER A 289 4.72 14.42 14.67
CA SER A 289 3.74 15.51 14.78
C SER A 289 4.43 16.82 14.45
N GLN A 290 3.68 17.80 13.97
CA GLN A 290 4.23 19.07 13.51
C GLN A 290 3.59 20.22 14.28
N LEU A 291 4.41 21.08 14.86
CA LEU A 291 3.94 22.19 15.69
C LEU A 291 4.53 23.51 15.19
N ARG A 292 3.65 24.47 14.92
CA ARG A 292 3.97 25.88 14.70
C ARG A 292 3.55 26.69 15.92
N VAL A 293 4.30 27.73 16.27
CA VAL A 293 3.93 28.63 17.37
C VAL A 293 3.67 30.02 16.82
N VAL A 294 2.55 30.63 17.20
CA VAL A 294 2.21 32.03 16.91
C VAL A 294 2.03 32.77 18.23
N TYR A 295 2.50 34.02 18.29
CA TYR A 295 2.55 34.78 19.53
C TYR A 295 2.60 36.28 19.24
N ASN A 296 2.28 37.10 20.24
CA ASN A 296 2.37 38.55 20.10
C ASN A 296 3.83 39.04 20.24
N SER A 297 4.19 40.14 19.56
CA SER A 297 5.57 40.61 19.39
C SER A 297 6.25 41.11 20.68
N ASP A 298 5.46 41.36 21.72
CA ASP A 298 5.92 41.74 23.06
C ASP A 298 6.26 40.52 23.94
N ILE A 299 5.94 39.30 23.49
CA ILE A 299 6.30 38.05 24.15
C ILE A 299 7.65 37.58 23.62
N SER A 300 8.59 37.30 24.53
CA SER A 300 9.90 36.77 24.19
C SER A 300 10.42 35.82 25.26
N GLY A 301 11.33 34.93 24.87
CA GLY A 301 11.93 33.94 25.75
C GLY A 301 11.84 32.51 25.24
N GLU A 302 12.19 31.57 26.11
CA GLU A 302 12.24 30.15 25.79
C GLU A 302 10.91 29.48 26.18
N LEU A 303 10.19 28.97 25.18
CA LEU A 303 8.98 28.16 25.37
C LEU A 303 9.36 26.67 25.38
N ALA A 304 9.40 26.07 26.56
CA ALA A 304 9.76 24.68 26.77
C ALA A 304 8.53 23.79 26.98
N PHE A 305 8.55 22.60 26.37
CA PHE A 305 7.52 21.57 26.51
C PHE A 305 8.04 20.44 27.39
N VAL A 306 7.40 20.26 28.54
CA VAL A 306 7.87 19.39 29.61
C VAL A 306 6.96 18.17 29.73
N LYS A 307 7.58 16.99 29.83
CA LYS A 307 6.91 15.72 30.13
C LYS A 307 7.75 14.97 31.16
N ASP A 308 7.13 14.43 32.20
CA ASP A 308 7.81 13.70 33.28
C ASP A 308 9.00 14.49 33.89
N SER A 309 8.78 15.79 34.14
CA SER A 309 9.77 16.75 34.66
C SER A 309 11.02 16.96 33.78
N LYS A 310 11.01 16.49 32.52
CA LYS A 310 12.07 16.71 31.54
C LYS A 310 11.57 17.57 30.40
N SER A 311 12.36 18.59 30.03
CA SER A 311 12.12 19.35 28.80
C SER A 311 12.39 18.46 27.59
N VAL A 312 11.39 18.23 26.76
CA VAL A 312 11.48 17.34 25.59
C VAL A 312 11.87 18.10 24.33
N PHE A 313 11.29 19.28 24.10
CA PHE A 313 11.63 20.19 23.00
C PHE A 313 11.28 21.63 23.37
N LYS A 314 11.83 22.58 22.61
CA LYS A 314 11.78 24.02 22.93
C LYS A 314 11.66 24.90 21.69
N PHE A 315 11.08 26.08 21.86
CA PHE A 315 10.95 27.12 20.85
C PHE A 315 11.45 28.46 21.39
N ASP A 316 12.30 29.13 20.62
CA ASP A 316 12.81 30.46 20.97
C ASP A 316 11.88 31.54 20.40
N LEU A 317 11.20 32.27 21.29
CA LEU A 317 10.32 33.38 20.95
C LEU A 317 11.13 34.68 20.95
N LYS A 318 11.15 35.39 19.82
CA LYS A 318 11.92 36.63 19.65
C LYS A 318 10.98 37.83 19.66
N SER A 319 11.36 38.86 20.41
CA SER A 319 10.65 40.14 20.39
C SER A 319 10.64 40.72 18.98
N GLY A 320 9.51 41.32 18.60
CA GLY A 320 9.31 41.93 17.28
C GLY A 320 8.89 40.94 16.18
N THR A 321 8.89 39.63 16.46
CA THR A 321 8.34 38.60 15.55
C THR A 321 7.04 38.04 16.09
N SER A 322 6.23 37.40 15.24
CA SER A 322 4.90 36.90 15.62
C SER A 322 4.73 35.39 15.48
N TYR A 323 5.80 34.67 15.10
CA TYR A 323 5.74 33.24 14.85
C TYR A 323 7.10 32.55 14.97
N VAL A 324 7.06 31.23 15.16
CA VAL A 324 8.18 30.31 14.92
C VAL A 324 7.70 29.28 13.91
N ASP A 325 8.50 29.04 12.87
CA ASP A 325 8.17 28.07 11.82
C ASP A 325 7.93 26.66 12.37
N THR A 326 7.17 25.89 11.59
CA THR A 326 6.77 24.52 11.93
C THR A 326 7.99 23.63 12.19
N LYS A 327 8.00 22.96 13.34
CA LYS A 327 9.01 21.95 13.70
C LYS A 327 8.37 20.58 13.91
N ASN A 328 9.12 19.52 13.60
CA ASN A 328 8.75 18.17 13.97
C ASN A 328 8.92 17.98 15.49
N VAL A 329 7.89 17.47 16.14
CA VAL A 329 7.84 17.25 17.59
C VAL A 329 7.36 15.83 17.88
N LYS A 330 7.70 15.35 19.08
CA LYS A 330 7.18 14.07 19.58
C LYS A 330 5.71 14.25 20.00
N ASN A 331 4.93 13.19 19.82
CA ASN A 331 3.55 13.13 20.28
C ASN A 331 3.51 12.86 21.79
N GLY A 332 2.42 13.31 22.42
CA GLY A 332 2.16 13.14 23.84
C GLY A 332 1.52 14.36 24.48
N ARG A 333 1.27 14.24 25.78
CA ARG A 333 0.79 15.33 26.63
C ARG A 333 1.95 16.09 27.24
N TYR A 334 1.91 17.42 27.16
CA TYR A 334 2.97 18.31 27.61
C TYR A 334 2.41 19.45 28.46
N THR A 335 3.12 19.76 29.54
CA THR A 335 2.98 21.03 30.25
C THR A 335 3.96 22.02 29.64
N MET A 336 3.56 23.28 29.50
CA MET A 336 4.40 24.31 28.88
C MET A 336 4.99 25.25 29.92
N LYS A 337 6.24 25.67 29.71
CA LYS A 337 6.90 26.71 30.51
C LYS A 337 7.44 27.79 29.60
N LEU A 338 7.19 29.05 29.93
CA LEU A 338 7.83 30.19 29.29
C LEU A 338 8.78 30.84 30.28
N ASN A 339 10.09 30.84 29.97
CA ASN A 339 11.14 31.33 30.88
C ASN A 339 11.02 30.71 32.28
N ASP A 340 10.90 29.37 32.34
CA ASP A 340 10.69 28.55 33.54
C ASP A 340 9.37 28.76 34.31
N LYS A 341 8.54 29.73 33.91
CA LYS A 341 7.20 29.91 34.47
C LYS A 341 6.20 29.00 33.77
N GLU A 342 5.50 28.18 34.55
CA GLU A 342 4.44 27.31 34.03
C GLU A 342 3.28 28.12 33.43
N LEU A 343 2.87 27.70 32.24
CA LEU A 343 1.70 28.23 31.55
C LEU A 343 0.47 27.40 31.92
N THR A 344 -0.71 28.01 31.81
CA THR A 344 -1.96 27.36 32.19
C THR A 344 -2.42 26.41 31.10
N GLY A 345 -2.65 25.14 31.48
CA GLY A 345 -3.22 24.12 30.62
C GLY A 345 -2.18 23.21 29.99
N ASP A 346 -2.45 21.91 30.06
CA ASP A 346 -1.69 20.92 29.30
C ASP A 346 -2.16 20.89 27.85
N ILE A 347 -1.24 20.58 26.95
CA ILE A 347 -1.56 20.35 25.54
C ILE A 347 -1.35 18.89 25.17
N ASP A 348 -2.20 18.38 24.29
CA ASP A 348 -2.14 17.00 23.81
C ASP A 348 -1.82 17.00 22.31
N ILE A 349 -0.63 16.50 21.97
CA ILE A 349 -0.15 16.41 20.59
C ILE A 349 -0.31 14.96 20.14
N GLY A 350 -1.34 14.68 19.35
CA GLY A 350 -1.58 13.35 18.77
C GLY A 350 -0.67 13.02 17.58
N PHE A 351 -0.45 11.72 17.34
CA PHE A 351 0.46 11.18 16.33
C PHE A 351 0.22 11.72 14.91
N ALA A 352 1.31 12.16 14.25
CA ALA A 352 1.31 12.73 12.90
C ALA A 352 0.29 13.88 12.65
N GLY A 353 -0.19 14.53 13.72
CA GLY A 353 -1.06 15.70 13.63
C GLY A 353 -0.25 16.96 13.32
N VAL A 354 -0.92 17.94 12.69
CA VAL A 354 -0.34 19.26 12.44
C VAL A 354 -1.08 20.28 13.27
N TYR A 355 -0.34 21.06 14.05
CA TYR A 355 -0.89 21.96 15.06
C TYR A 355 -0.30 23.37 14.94
N THR A 356 -1.11 24.36 15.33
CA THR A 356 -0.67 25.72 15.59
C THR A 356 -0.98 26.06 17.03
N LEU A 357 0.05 26.36 17.83
CA LEU A 357 -0.10 26.85 19.20
C LEU A 357 -0.08 28.38 19.18
N MET A 358 -1.10 28.99 19.75
CA MET A 358 -1.12 30.42 20.02
C MET A 358 -0.75 30.68 21.47
N VAL A 359 0.11 31.68 21.68
CA VAL A 359 0.48 32.21 23.00
C VAL A 359 0.14 33.70 23.02
N GLU A 360 -0.79 34.09 23.89
CA GLU A 360 -1.15 35.50 24.07
C GLU A 360 -1.34 35.90 25.53
N LYS A 361 -1.39 37.20 25.82
CA LYS A 361 -1.79 37.81 27.08
C LYS A 361 -3.28 38.13 27.03
N SER A 362 -4.00 37.68 28.05
CA SER A 362 -5.37 38.13 28.33
C SER A 362 -5.39 39.59 28.75
N SER A 363 -6.58 40.19 28.77
CA SER A 363 -6.82 41.52 29.37
C SER A 363 -6.33 41.63 30.82
N ASN A 364 -6.29 40.52 31.56
CA ASN A 364 -5.75 40.46 32.93
C ASN A 364 -4.22 40.31 33.01
N SER A 365 -3.49 40.45 31.90
CA SER A 365 -2.04 40.23 31.77
C SER A 365 -1.58 38.79 32.06
N SER A 366 -2.50 37.83 32.23
CA SER A 366 -2.19 36.41 32.33
C SER A 366 -1.92 35.84 30.93
N LEU A 367 -0.89 34.99 30.81
CA LEU A 367 -0.63 34.28 29.56
C LEU A 367 -1.65 33.16 29.35
N ILE A 368 -2.26 33.14 28.18
CA ILE A 368 -3.18 32.14 27.68
C ILE A 368 -2.49 31.41 26.52
N THR A 369 -2.73 30.10 26.47
CA THR A 369 -2.28 29.25 25.37
C THR A 369 -3.45 28.47 24.78
N ARG A 370 -3.54 28.42 23.45
CA ARG A 370 -4.54 27.65 22.72
C ARG A 370 -3.87 26.81 21.64
N LEU A 371 -4.11 25.50 21.68
CA LEU A 371 -3.64 24.59 20.65
C LEU A 371 -4.75 24.38 19.62
N TYR A 372 -4.47 24.73 18.37
CA TYR A 372 -5.37 24.48 17.25
C TYR A 372 -4.86 23.34 16.39
N THR A 373 -5.78 22.48 15.98
CA THR A 373 -5.51 21.38 15.06
C THR A 373 -5.70 21.86 13.62
N THR A 374 -4.59 22.03 12.90
CA THR A 374 -4.57 22.36 11.46
C THR A 374 -4.96 21.13 10.64
N THR A 375 -4.38 19.98 11.00
CA THR A 375 -4.67 18.68 10.40
C THR A 375 -4.78 17.64 11.51
N SER A 376 -5.91 16.93 11.57
CA SER A 376 -6.22 15.94 12.60
C SER A 376 -5.14 14.85 12.71
N PRO A 377 -4.79 14.39 13.92
CA PRO A 377 -3.83 13.29 14.10
C PRO A 377 -4.35 11.95 13.54
N ASN A 378 -3.46 11.00 13.32
CA ASN A 378 -3.85 9.62 13.02
C ASN A 378 -4.36 8.96 14.31
N THR A 379 -5.59 8.43 14.29
CA THR A 379 -6.22 7.82 15.48
C THR A 379 -6.33 6.31 15.39
N VAL A 380 -6.42 5.76 14.18
CA VAL A 380 -6.56 4.31 13.95
C VAL A 380 -5.19 3.65 14.08
N HIS A 381 -5.05 2.73 15.03
CA HIS A 381 -3.79 2.03 15.29
C HIS A 381 -3.40 1.11 14.12
N ILE A 382 -2.11 1.08 13.75
CA ILE A 382 -1.58 0.33 12.60
C ILE A 382 -1.89 -1.18 12.65
N LEU A 383 -2.04 -1.75 13.84
CA LEU A 383 -2.41 -3.17 14.03
C LEU A 383 -3.81 -3.52 13.52
N TRP A 384 -4.69 -2.54 13.25
CA TRP A 384 -5.95 -2.79 12.55
C TRP A 384 -5.77 -3.25 11.11
N GLN A 385 -4.54 -3.27 10.61
CA GLN A 385 -4.17 -3.90 9.35
C GLN A 385 -3.95 -5.43 9.47
N LEU A 386 -3.85 -5.98 10.68
CA LEU A 386 -3.67 -7.42 10.86
C LEU A 386 -4.83 -8.26 10.31
N PRO A 387 -6.12 -7.91 10.51
CA PRO A 387 -7.23 -8.72 9.99
C PRO A 387 -7.20 -8.91 8.47
N GLN A 388 -6.94 -7.86 7.69
CA GLN A 388 -6.83 -7.97 6.24
C GLN A 388 -5.59 -8.78 5.83
N ILE A 389 -4.45 -8.60 6.50
CA ILE A 389 -3.23 -9.37 6.22
C ILE A 389 -3.45 -10.85 6.52
N LEU A 390 -4.06 -11.21 7.65
CA LEU A 390 -4.35 -12.61 8.02
C LEU A 390 -5.20 -13.31 6.95
N VAL A 391 -6.26 -12.65 6.47
CA VAL A 391 -7.12 -13.20 5.41
C VAL A 391 -6.37 -13.31 4.09
N LEU A 392 -5.50 -12.33 3.77
CA LEU A 392 -4.70 -12.35 2.56
C LEU A 392 -3.63 -13.45 2.60
N THR A 393 -2.97 -13.68 3.73
CA THR A 393 -1.99 -14.76 3.86
C THR A 393 -2.66 -16.13 3.73
N ALA A 394 -3.84 -16.31 4.33
CA ALA A 394 -4.66 -17.50 4.11
C ALA A 394 -5.00 -17.70 2.62
N ALA A 395 -5.38 -16.62 1.93
CA ALA A 395 -5.64 -16.62 0.50
C ALA A 395 -4.39 -16.99 -0.33
N GLU A 396 -3.24 -16.45 0.02
CA GLU A 396 -1.95 -16.70 -0.65
C GLU A 396 -1.56 -18.17 -0.57
N ILE A 397 -1.74 -18.83 0.58
CA ILE A 397 -1.45 -20.26 0.73
C ILE A 397 -2.35 -21.11 -0.17
N MET A 398 -3.64 -20.78 -0.21
CA MET A 398 -4.61 -21.51 -1.05
C MET A 398 -4.43 -21.26 -2.54
N PHE A 399 -3.90 -20.10 -2.93
CA PHE A 399 -3.73 -19.72 -4.32
C PHE A 399 -2.31 -19.98 -4.85
N SER A 400 -1.30 -19.36 -4.24
CA SER A 400 0.08 -19.37 -4.72
C SER A 400 0.75 -20.73 -4.53
N ILE A 401 0.72 -21.27 -3.31
CA ILE A 401 1.38 -22.55 -3.00
C ILE A 401 0.69 -23.70 -3.74
N THR A 402 -0.64 -23.79 -3.62
CA THR A 402 -1.41 -24.81 -4.34
C THR A 402 -1.33 -24.63 -5.85
N GLY A 403 -1.26 -23.39 -6.36
CA GLY A 403 -1.16 -23.11 -7.79
C GLY A 403 0.16 -23.58 -8.38
N LEU A 404 1.27 -23.36 -7.66
CA LEU A 404 2.59 -23.87 -8.02
C LEU A 404 2.62 -25.41 -8.00
N GLU A 405 2.03 -26.03 -6.97
CA GLU A 405 1.92 -27.49 -6.86
C GLU A 405 1.08 -28.08 -8.00
N PHE A 406 -0.08 -27.48 -8.28
CA PHE A 406 -0.95 -27.88 -9.38
C PHE A 406 -0.22 -27.77 -10.72
N SER A 407 0.41 -26.62 -10.99
CA SER A 407 1.22 -26.35 -12.17
C SER A 407 2.29 -27.43 -12.38
N TYR A 408 3.00 -27.83 -11.32
CA TYR A 408 4.01 -28.87 -11.38
C TYR A 408 3.45 -30.29 -11.57
N SER A 409 2.30 -30.58 -10.97
CA SER A 409 1.64 -31.89 -11.04
C SER A 409 1.00 -32.17 -12.41
N GLN A 410 0.47 -31.13 -13.07
CA GLN A 410 -0.19 -31.22 -14.37
C GLN A 410 0.78 -31.06 -15.54
N ALA A 411 2.01 -30.60 -15.29
CA ALA A 411 3.01 -30.43 -16.32
C ALA A 411 3.56 -31.80 -16.80
N PRO A 412 3.75 -31.97 -18.12
CA PRO A 412 4.47 -33.12 -18.67
C PRO A 412 5.87 -33.25 -18.04
N LYS A 413 6.38 -34.48 -17.86
CA LYS A 413 7.69 -34.74 -17.21
C LYS A 413 8.82 -33.92 -17.85
N SER A 414 8.80 -33.76 -19.17
CA SER A 414 9.76 -32.99 -19.98
C SER A 414 9.62 -31.46 -19.82
N MET A 415 8.44 -30.95 -19.45
CA MET A 415 8.08 -29.52 -19.51
C MET A 415 7.83 -28.85 -18.15
N LYS A 416 8.15 -29.52 -17.04
CA LYS A 416 7.98 -28.96 -15.69
C LYS A 416 8.64 -27.58 -15.51
N SER A 417 9.86 -27.41 -16.03
CA SER A 417 10.58 -26.13 -15.98
C SER A 417 9.91 -25.04 -16.83
N VAL A 418 9.36 -25.40 -17.99
CA VAL A 418 8.58 -24.49 -18.84
C VAL A 418 7.34 -24.00 -18.09
N MET A 419 6.63 -24.92 -17.44
CA MET A 419 5.40 -24.61 -16.72
C MET A 419 5.65 -23.72 -15.48
N SER A 420 6.70 -23.99 -14.71
CA SER A 420 7.13 -23.10 -13.62
C SER A 420 7.54 -21.70 -14.13
N SER A 421 8.20 -21.63 -15.28
CA SER A 421 8.60 -20.35 -15.88
C SER A 421 7.37 -19.55 -16.35
N LEU A 422 6.36 -20.23 -16.90
CA LEU A 422 5.09 -19.63 -17.29
C LEU A 422 4.30 -19.11 -16.09
N TRP A 423 4.32 -19.81 -14.95
CA TRP A 423 3.72 -19.32 -13.71
C TRP A 423 4.34 -17.97 -13.28
N LEU A 424 5.67 -17.90 -13.21
CA LEU A 424 6.38 -16.66 -12.89
C LEU A 424 6.14 -15.56 -13.94
N LEU A 425 5.92 -15.93 -15.20
CA LEU A 425 5.54 -14.97 -16.24
C LEU A 425 4.16 -14.36 -15.96
N THR A 426 3.19 -15.13 -15.45
CA THR A 426 1.87 -14.56 -15.09
C THR A 426 1.98 -13.55 -13.96
N ASP A 427 2.86 -13.79 -13.00
CA ASP A 427 3.17 -12.86 -11.91
C ASP A 427 3.85 -11.59 -12.44
N ALA A 428 4.87 -11.73 -13.31
CA ALA A 428 5.54 -10.59 -13.94
C ALA A 428 4.57 -9.73 -14.78
N LEU A 429 3.66 -10.35 -15.53
CA LEU A 429 2.63 -9.64 -16.29
C LEU A 429 1.61 -8.96 -15.36
N GLY A 430 1.24 -9.59 -14.25
CA GLY A 430 0.36 -9.01 -13.24
C GLY A 430 0.97 -7.75 -12.61
N ASN A 431 2.24 -7.83 -12.23
CA ASN A 431 3.03 -6.70 -11.73
C ASN A 431 3.10 -5.55 -12.74
N ALA A 432 3.29 -5.85 -14.03
CA ALA A 432 3.27 -4.82 -15.08
C ALA A 432 1.90 -4.14 -15.22
N LEU A 433 0.80 -4.89 -15.01
CA LEU A 433 -0.56 -4.33 -15.04
C LEU A 433 -0.90 -3.44 -13.84
N VAL A 434 -0.19 -3.57 -12.71
CA VAL A 434 -0.39 -2.68 -11.54
C VAL A 434 -0.25 -1.21 -11.95
N VAL A 435 0.81 -0.90 -12.72
CA VAL A 435 1.08 0.47 -13.21
C VAL A 435 -0.06 0.99 -14.08
N VAL A 436 -0.63 0.13 -14.91
CA VAL A 436 -1.77 0.49 -15.76
C VAL A 436 -3.01 0.76 -14.90
N PHE A 437 -3.29 -0.08 -13.91
CA PHE A 437 -4.44 0.14 -13.03
C PHE A 437 -4.32 1.40 -12.19
N GLU A 438 -3.14 1.72 -11.67
CA GLU A 438 -2.92 2.94 -10.88
C GLU A 438 -3.17 4.21 -11.70
N GLU A 439 -2.88 4.20 -13.00
CA GLU A 439 -3.12 5.34 -13.88
C GLU A 439 -4.58 5.40 -14.37
N PHE A 440 -5.13 4.28 -14.87
CA PHE A 440 -6.47 4.26 -15.51
C PHE A 440 -7.64 4.18 -14.52
N LEU A 441 -7.47 3.54 -13.35
CA LEU A 441 -8.49 3.42 -12.31
C LEU A 441 -8.25 4.40 -11.16
N ARG A 442 -7.59 5.53 -11.43
CA ARG A 442 -7.33 6.55 -10.42
C ARG A 442 -8.66 7.11 -9.90
N LEU A 443 -9.03 6.67 -8.71
CA LEU A 443 -10.19 7.17 -7.97
C LEU A 443 -9.72 8.16 -6.92
N ASP A 444 -10.48 9.23 -6.71
CA ASP A 444 -10.16 10.27 -5.72
C ASP A 444 -10.21 9.75 -4.27
N SER A 445 -10.76 8.56 -4.04
CA SER A 445 -10.95 7.96 -2.73
C SER A 445 -10.39 6.55 -2.69
N GLN A 446 -9.44 6.33 -1.78
CA GLN A 446 -8.84 5.03 -1.53
C GLN A 446 -9.84 3.99 -1.00
N VAL A 447 -10.88 4.41 -0.28
CA VAL A 447 -12.00 3.54 0.10
C VAL A 447 -12.64 2.91 -1.15
N LYS A 448 -12.93 3.74 -2.17
CA LYS A 448 -13.55 3.27 -3.42
C LYS A 448 -12.60 2.33 -4.18
N GLN A 449 -11.29 2.58 -4.14
CA GLN A 449 -10.29 1.69 -4.75
C GLN A 449 -10.31 0.30 -4.12
N PHE A 450 -10.36 0.19 -2.79
CA PHE A 450 -10.42 -1.11 -2.11
C PHE A 450 -11.68 -1.91 -2.48
N PHE A 451 -12.85 -1.27 -2.49
CA PHE A 451 -14.08 -1.96 -2.90
C PHE A 451 -14.09 -2.32 -4.40
N LEU A 452 -13.49 -1.49 -5.26
CA LEU A 452 -13.31 -1.81 -6.67
C LEU A 452 -12.41 -3.04 -6.86
N PHE A 453 -11.28 -3.10 -6.15
CA PHE A 453 -10.37 -4.26 -6.19
C PHE A 453 -11.04 -5.53 -5.67
N ALA A 454 -11.85 -5.43 -4.61
CA ALA A 454 -12.65 -6.56 -4.15
C ALA A 454 -13.63 -7.06 -5.23
N GLY A 455 -14.37 -6.15 -5.87
CA GLY A 455 -15.32 -6.50 -6.94
C GLY A 455 -14.63 -7.11 -8.17
N LEU A 456 -13.50 -6.54 -8.60
CA LEU A 456 -12.72 -7.06 -9.71
C LEU A 456 -12.14 -8.45 -9.38
N MET A 457 -11.67 -8.65 -8.15
CA MET A 457 -11.17 -9.96 -7.71
C MET A 457 -12.26 -11.04 -7.77
N VAL A 458 -13.48 -10.74 -7.32
CA VAL A 458 -14.62 -11.67 -7.46
C VAL A 458 -14.88 -11.99 -8.93
N PHE A 459 -14.90 -10.98 -9.80
CA PHE A 459 -15.08 -11.18 -11.24
C PHE A 459 -14.00 -12.08 -11.84
N VAL A 460 -12.73 -11.83 -11.54
CA VAL A 460 -11.61 -12.65 -12.02
C VAL A 460 -11.74 -14.10 -11.53
N MET A 461 -12.14 -14.30 -10.28
CA MET A 461 -12.36 -15.65 -9.74
C MET A 461 -13.57 -16.36 -10.32
N LEU A 462 -14.62 -15.65 -10.71
CA LEU A 462 -15.74 -16.25 -11.44
C LEU A 462 -15.30 -16.75 -12.82
N VAL A 463 -14.51 -15.96 -13.56
CA VAL A 463 -13.94 -16.37 -14.84
C VAL A 463 -13.01 -17.58 -14.67
N PHE A 464 -12.14 -17.55 -13.66
CA PHE A 464 -11.26 -18.67 -13.33
C PHE A 464 -12.05 -19.94 -13.00
N ALA A 465 -13.09 -19.84 -12.16
CA ALA A 465 -13.94 -20.97 -11.80
C ALA A 465 -14.64 -21.58 -13.03
N LEU A 466 -15.13 -20.75 -13.96
CA LEU A 466 -15.74 -21.21 -15.21
C LEU A 466 -14.76 -21.98 -16.10
N LEU A 467 -13.51 -21.51 -16.20
CA LEU A 467 -12.45 -22.22 -16.93
C LEU A 467 -12.04 -23.51 -16.22
N ALA A 468 -11.91 -23.47 -14.89
CA ALA A 468 -11.56 -24.62 -14.06
C ALA A 468 -12.59 -25.75 -14.13
N MET A 469 -13.89 -25.42 -14.23
CA MET A 469 -14.94 -26.43 -14.41
C MET A 469 -14.86 -27.17 -15.76
N ARG A 470 -14.25 -26.56 -16.77
CA ARG A 470 -14.05 -27.17 -18.10
C ARG A 470 -12.68 -27.84 -18.25
N TYR A 471 -11.83 -27.76 -17.23
CA TYR A 471 -10.48 -28.29 -17.28
C TYR A 471 -10.48 -29.80 -16.98
N GLU A 472 -9.83 -30.57 -17.85
CA GLU A 472 -9.63 -31.99 -17.66
C GLU A 472 -8.24 -32.25 -17.06
N TYR A 473 -8.19 -33.00 -15.96
CA TYR A 473 -6.94 -33.29 -15.26
C TYR A 473 -6.08 -34.28 -16.06
N VAL A 474 -4.78 -33.98 -16.15
CA VAL A 474 -3.78 -34.87 -16.73
C VAL A 474 -3.57 -36.05 -15.79
N LYS A 475 -3.80 -37.26 -16.29
CA LYS A 475 -3.51 -38.51 -15.56
C LYS A 475 -1.99 -38.74 -15.53
N PRO A 476 -1.39 -39.19 -14.41
CA PRO A 476 0.01 -39.56 -14.37
C PRO A 476 0.29 -40.68 -15.38
N GLN A 477 1.24 -40.48 -16.31
CA GLN A 477 1.72 -41.56 -17.18
C GLN A 477 2.57 -42.54 -16.34
N GLU A 478 2.11 -43.79 -16.25
CA GLU A 478 2.91 -44.92 -15.75
C GLU A 478 4.19 -45.06 -16.58
N GLU A 479 5.28 -45.43 -15.91
CA GLU A 479 6.61 -45.52 -16.51
C GLU A 479 6.69 -46.71 -17.46
N GLU A 480 6.63 -46.47 -18.77
CA GLU A 480 7.34 -47.33 -19.71
C GLU A 480 8.80 -46.87 -19.70
N GLU A 481 9.66 -47.69 -19.09
CA GLU A 481 11.12 -47.60 -19.19
C GLU A 481 11.50 -47.73 -20.67
N GLU A 482 11.66 -46.61 -21.38
CA GLU A 482 12.26 -46.61 -22.72
C GLU A 482 13.78 -46.79 -22.56
N GLU A 483 14.25 -48.02 -22.80
CA GLU A 483 15.66 -48.30 -23.07
C GLU A 483 16.13 -47.45 -24.25
N ASP A 484 17.25 -46.77 -24.02
CA ASP A 484 17.94 -45.87 -24.93
C ASP A 484 18.47 -46.66 -26.15
N GLU A 485 17.67 -46.81 -27.22
CA GLU A 485 18.18 -47.26 -28.52
C GLU A 485 19.01 -46.14 -29.17
N GLY A 486 20.20 -45.93 -28.61
CA GLY A 486 21.29 -45.22 -29.26
C GLY A 486 21.75 -45.99 -30.51
N VAL A 487 21.73 -45.29 -31.64
CA VAL A 487 22.34 -45.67 -32.92
C VAL A 487 23.70 -46.33 -32.70
N ARG A 488 23.79 -47.65 -32.92
CA ARG A 488 25.07 -48.38 -32.99
C ARG A 488 25.74 -48.09 -34.33
N GLU A 489 26.81 -47.32 -34.31
CA GLU A 489 27.86 -47.40 -35.34
C GLU A 489 28.64 -48.71 -35.13
N GLU A 490 28.84 -49.43 -36.24
CA GLU A 490 29.69 -50.62 -36.30
C GLU A 490 31.17 -50.26 -36.05
N GLY A 491 31.82 -50.99 -35.14
CA GLY A 491 33.25 -50.88 -34.90
C GLY A 491 33.68 -51.87 -33.81
N GLY A 492 34.29 -52.98 -34.20
CA GLY A 492 34.49 -54.17 -33.37
C GLY A 492 35.51 -54.04 -32.23
N GLY A 493 35.46 -55.01 -31.31
CA GLY A 493 36.58 -55.29 -30.41
C GLY A 493 36.21 -55.74 -29.00
N ASP A 494 36.14 -57.06 -28.84
CA ASP A 494 36.57 -57.84 -27.67
C ASP A 494 35.59 -58.13 -26.50
N ARG A 495 35.62 -59.42 -26.10
CA ARG A 495 34.82 -60.08 -25.06
C ARG A 495 35.44 -59.84 -23.68
N ARG A 496 34.59 -59.69 -22.64
CA ARG A 496 34.72 -60.42 -21.37
C ARG A 496 33.48 -60.33 -20.49
N GLU A 497 33.17 -61.48 -19.90
CA GLU A 497 32.04 -61.81 -19.03
C GLU A 497 32.11 -61.17 -17.63
N LYS A 498 30.93 -60.99 -17.02
CA LYS A 498 30.50 -61.39 -15.65
C LYS A 498 29.64 -60.31 -14.99
N GLU A 499 28.34 -60.53 -14.77
CA GLU A 499 27.67 -61.34 -13.73
C GLU A 499 27.27 -60.49 -12.50
N THR A 500 25.97 -60.57 -12.17
CA THR A 500 25.33 -60.47 -10.83
C THR A 500 25.04 -59.13 -10.14
N THR A 501 23.72 -58.89 -9.98
CA THR A 501 22.95 -58.47 -8.77
C THR A 501 23.38 -57.24 -7.97
N ASP A 502 22.46 -56.28 -7.75
CA ASP A 502 21.82 -56.17 -6.43
C ASP A 502 20.52 -55.34 -6.44
N LYS A 503 19.59 -55.74 -5.58
CA LYS A 503 18.33 -55.09 -5.23
C LYS A 503 18.59 -53.89 -4.33
N THR A 504 17.98 -52.75 -4.63
CA THR A 504 17.62 -51.79 -3.55
C THR A 504 16.24 -51.20 -3.78
N ARG A 505 15.30 -51.75 -3.01
CA ARG A 505 13.93 -51.33 -2.81
C ARG A 505 13.93 -49.94 -2.13
N SER A 506 13.48 -48.91 -2.83
CA SER A 506 13.10 -47.63 -2.20
C SER A 506 11.62 -47.69 -1.83
N GLN A 507 11.34 -47.61 -0.53
CA GLN A 507 9.99 -47.51 0.02
C GLN A 507 9.36 -46.17 -0.37
N ILE A 508 8.25 -46.22 -1.10
CA ILE A 508 7.28 -45.12 -1.18
C ILE A 508 5.98 -45.67 -0.60
N ASN A 509 5.52 -45.06 0.49
CA ASN A 509 4.22 -45.35 1.09
C ASN A 509 3.08 -44.85 0.18
N PRO A 510 1.91 -45.51 0.21
CA PRO A 510 1.01 -45.57 -0.94
C PRO A 510 -0.06 -44.47 -0.97
N ALA A 511 -0.44 -44.14 -2.21
CA ALA A 511 -1.79 -43.93 -2.73
C ALA A 511 -2.86 -43.33 -1.80
N PHE A 512 -3.25 -42.09 -2.11
CA PHE A 512 -4.63 -41.64 -1.97
C PHE A 512 -5.32 -41.83 -3.33
N ASP A 513 -6.01 -42.95 -3.48
CA ASP A 513 -7.14 -43.08 -4.40
C ASP A 513 -8.16 -44.06 -3.80
N GLN A 514 -9.40 -43.94 -4.26
CA GLN A 514 -10.63 -44.66 -3.90
C GLN A 514 -11.48 -43.98 -2.81
N THR A 515 -12.53 -43.24 -3.22
CA THR A 515 -13.82 -43.83 -3.63
C THR A 515 -14.82 -42.72 -4.01
N GLU A 516 -15.55 -42.98 -5.12
CA GLU A 516 -16.89 -42.55 -5.56
C GLU A 516 -17.50 -41.20 -5.12
#